data_AF-A0A9E1B4Y4-F1
#
_entry.id   AF-A0A9E1B4Y4-F1
#
_cell.length_a   1.000
_cell.length_b   1.000
_cell.length_c   1.000
_cell.angle_alpha   90.00
_cell.angle_beta   90.00
_cell.angle_gamma   90.00
#
_symmetry.space_group_name_H-M   'P 1'
#
loop_
_entity.id
_entity.type
_entity.pdbx_description
1 polymer ?
#
loop_
_entity_poly.entity_id
_entity_poly.type
_entity_poly.pdbx_seq_one_letter_code
_entity_poly.pdbx_strand_id
1 'polypeptide(L)'
;MPSKKMLLDDLKAIRKNKTKEEIKQACLEVLFPQQATLKECKLLIEKNFSVKLSNKEFSKWRKEYEATNANQPSDTCHILVPKEDNKEYEELSNGTNNQE
;
A
#
# COMPACT_ATOMS: atom_id res chain seq x y z
N MET A 1 12.32 -13.12 -40.17
CA MET A 1 12.14 -14.11 -39.08
C MET A 1 12.65 -13.48 -37.80
N PRO A 2 11.93 -13.57 -36.67
CA PRO A 2 12.42 -13.06 -35.40
C PRO A 2 13.75 -13.74 -35.04
N SER A 3 14.77 -12.96 -34.72
CA SER A 3 16.06 -13.50 -34.28
C SER A 3 15.85 -14.32 -33.01
N LYS A 4 16.47 -15.51 -32.90
CA LYS A 4 16.36 -16.40 -31.71
C LYS A 4 16.61 -15.68 -30.38
N LYS A 5 17.44 -14.63 -30.37
CA LYS A 5 17.70 -13.74 -29.22
C LYS A 5 16.48 -12.91 -28.82
N MET A 6 15.75 -12.36 -29.80
CA MET A 6 14.56 -11.52 -29.58
C MET A 6 13.46 -12.32 -28.88
N LEU A 7 13.19 -13.54 -29.36
CA LEU A 7 12.23 -14.45 -28.72
C LEU A 7 12.60 -14.80 -27.28
N LEU A 8 13.91 -14.98 -27.01
CA LEU A 8 14.39 -15.31 -25.67
C LEU A 8 14.22 -14.14 -24.70
N ASP A 9 14.44 -12.91 -25.16
CA ASP A 9 14.27 -11.70 -24.36
C ASP A 9 12.79 -11.37 -24.13
N ASP A 10 11.94 -11.59 -25.14
CA ASP A 10 10.48 -11.49 -25.00
C ASP A 10 9.95 -12.50 -23.99
N LEU A 11 10.38 -13.77 -24.07
CA LEU A 11 10.02 -14.80 -23.09
C LEU A 11 10.46 -14.44 -21.66
N LYS A 12 11.64 -13.84 -21.49
CA LYS A 12 12.10 -13.34 -20.19
C LYS A 12 11.26 -12.16 -19.71
N ALA A 13 10.88 -11.25 -20.61
CA ALA A 13 10.04 -10.10 -20.28
C ALA A 13 8.64 -10.55 -19.86
N ILE A 14 8.02 -11.47 -20.61
CA ILE A 14 6.73 -12.10 -20.27
C ILE A 14 6.80 -12.75 -18.90
N ARG A 15 7.86 -13.54 -18.62
CA ARG A 15 8.06 -14.16 -17.31
C ARG A 15 8.16 -13.13 -16.18
N LYS A 16 8.95 -12.07 -16.35
CA LYS A 16 9.10 -10.99 -15.35
C LYS A 16 7.81 -10.23 -15.11
N ASN A 17 7.05 -9.93 -16.17
CA ASN A 17 5.78 -9.24 -16.08
C ASN A 17 4.74 -10.10 -15.37
N LYS A 18 4.68 -11.40 -15.68
CA LYS A 18 3.77 -12.34 -15.03
C LYS A 18 4.03 -12.45 -13.53
N THR A 19 5.30 -12.61 -13.12
CA THR A 19 5.68 -12.58 -11.71
C THR A 19 5.31 -11.25 -11.04
N LYS A 20 5.43 -10.12 -11.75
CA LYS A 20 5.08 -8.81 -11.21
C LYS A 20 3.57 -8.60 -11.04
N GLU A 21 2.75 -9.13 -11.94
CA GLU A 21 1.29 -9.15 -11.80
C GLU A 21 0.86 -10.02 -10.61
N GLU A 22 1.44 -11.20 -10.46
CA GLU A 22 1.19 -12.09 -9.31
C GLU A 22 1.53 -11.40 -7.98
N ILE A 23 2.69 -10.73 -7.93
CA ILE A 23 3.09 -9.93 -6.78
C ILE A 23 2.10 -8.80 -6.52
N LYS A 24 1.70 -8.06 -7.56
CA LYS A 24 0.73 -6.97 -7.44
C LYS A 24 -0.57 -7.50 -6.85
N GLN A 25 -1.08 -8.62 -7.34
CA GLN A 25 -2.31 -9.23 -6.85
C GLN A 25 -2.20 -9.61 -5.36
N ALA A 26 -1.11 -10.27 -4.96
CA ALA A 26 -0.85 -10.59 -3.56
C ALA A 26 -0.77 -9.34 -2.67
N CYS A 27 -0.29 -8.20 -3.21
CA CYS A 27 -0.31 -6.93 -2.50
C CYS A 27 -1.73 -6.43 -2.24
N LEU A 28 -2.58 -6.47 -3.26
CA LEU A 28 -3.95 -5.97 -3.19
C LEU A 28 -4.84 -6.85 -2.30
N GLU A 29 -4.68 -8.17 -2.37
CA GLU A 29 -5.55 -9.13 -1.66
C GLU A 29 -5.12 -9.44 -0.22
N VAL A 30 -3.81 -9.40 0.07
CA VAL A 30 -3.29 -9.88 1.36
C VAL A 30 -2.54 -8.79 2.12
N LEU A 31 -1.53 -8.17 1.50
CA LEU A 31 -0.62 -7.27 2.22
C LEU A 31 -1.25 -5.92 2.58
N PHE A 32 -1.94 -5.27 1.64
CA PHE A 32 -2.53 -3.96 1.86
C PHE A 32 -3.73 -3.96 2.83
N PRO A 33 -4.63 -4.98 2.81
CA PRO A 33 -5.70 -5.13 3.79
C PRO A 33 -5.20 -5.33 5.23
N GLN A 34 -4.08 -6.03 5.42
CA GLN A 34 -3.51 -6.29 6.74
C GLN A 34 -2.84 -5.06 7.40
N GLN A 35 -2.96 -3.87 6.79
CA GLN A 35 -2.41 -2.59 7.28
C GLN A 35 -0.90 -2.61 7.62
N ALA A 36 -0.12 -3.52 7.04
CA ALA A 36 1.34 -3.49 7.17
C ALA A 36 1.93 -2.24 6.50
N THR A 37 3.01 -1.70 7.06
CA THR A 37 3.63 -0.48 6.50
C THR A 37 4.17 -0.75 5.09
N LEU A 38 4.22 0.30 4.26
CA LEU A 38 4.71 0.21 2.87
C LEU A 38 6.16 -0.30 2.80
N LYS A 39 6.98 -0.03 3.84
CA LYS A 39 8.34 -0.55 3.97
C LYS A 39 8.38 -2.05 4.26
N GLU A 40 7.55 -2.52 5.18
CA GLU A 40 7.48 -3.94 5.54
C GLU A 40 6.92 -4.78 4.40
N CYS A 41 5.83 -4.32 3.76
CA CYS A 41 5.26 -5.01 2.61
C CYS A 41 6.31 -5.16 1.50
N LYS A 42 7.04 -4.09 1.20
CA LYS A 42 8.12 -4.11 0.21
C LYS A 42 9.19 -5.14 0.58
N LEU A 43 9.69 -5.12 1.82
CA LEU A 43 10.73 -6.05 2.26
C LEU A 43 10.28 -7.51 2.17
N LEU A 44 9.06 -7.82 2.57
CA LEU A 44 8.46 -9.15 2.47
C LEU A 44 8.40 -9.64 1.02
N ILE A 45 7.98 -8.79 0.09
CA ILE A 45 7.89 -9.14 -1.33
C ILE A 45 9.28 -9.36 -1.92
N GLU A 46 10.22 -8.44 -1.68
CA GLU A 46 11.57 -8.55 -2.22
C GLU A 46 12.27 -9.82 -1.71
N LYS A 47 12.03 -10.21 -0.45
CA LYS A 47 12.53 -11.46 0.14
C LYS A 47 11.87 -12.71 -0.47
N ASN A 48 10.54 -12.75 -0.58
CA ASN A 48 9.83 -13.95 -1.03
C ASN A 48 9.97 -14.20 -2.54
N PHE A 49 9.96 -13.14 -3.34
CA PHE A 49 9.98 -13.26 -4.80
C PHE A 49 11.36 -13.00 -5.41
N SER A 50 12.35 -12.65 -4.59
CA SER A 50 13.71 -12.31 -5.06
C SER A 50 13.71 -11.23 -6.16
N VAL A 51 12.75 -10.31 -6.11
CA VAL A 51 12.63 -9.17 -7.03
C VAL A 51 13.07 -7.89 -6.34
N LYS A 52 13.46 -6.88 -7.12
CA LYS A 52 13.61 -5.51 -6.62
C LYS A 52 12.42 -4.69 -7.08
N LEU A 53 11.66 -4.15 -6.14
CA LEU A 53 10.52 -3.27 -6.44
C LEU A 53 10.94 -1.81 -6.34
N SER A 54 10.59 -1.03 -7.35
CA SER A 54 10.77 0.41 -7.28
C SER A 54 9.74 1.00 -6.31
N ASN A 55 10.15 1.95 -5.47
CA ASN A 55 9.24 2.64 -4.56
C ASN A 55 8.11 3.35 -5.31
N LYS A 56 8.42 3.87 -6.51
CA LYS A 56 7.46 4.56 -7.37
C LYS A 56 6.32 3.64 -7.82
N GLU A 57 6.64 2.43 -8.28
CA GLU A 57 5.63 1.48 -8.73
C GLU A 57 4.84 0.90 -7.56
N PHE A 58 5.51 0.59 -6.45
CA PHE A 58 4.85 0.06 -5.27
C PHE A 58 3.88 1.08 -4.65
N SER A 59 4.27 2.36 -4.61
CA SER A 59 3.37 3.46 -4.19
C SER A 59 2.17 3.61 -5.12
N LYS A 60 2.34 3.38 -6.43
CA LYS A 60 1.23 3.40 -7.39
C LYS A 60 0.21 2.28 -7.09
N TRP A 61 0.67 1.07 -6.79
CA TRP A 61 -0.21 -0.05 -6.44
C TRP A 61 -1.00 0.22 -5.15
N ARG A 62 -0.37 0.84 -4.15
CA ARG A 62 -1.04 1.23 -2.91
C ARG A 62 -2.18 2.23 -3.17
N LYS A 63 -1.92 3.24 -4.00
CA LYS A 63 -2.94 4.24 -4.38
C LYS A 63 -4.08 3.63 -5.19
N GLU A 64 -3.77 2.69 -6.09
CA GLU A 64 -4.80 1.95 -6.84
C GLU A 64 -5.70 1.16 -5.89
N TYR A 65 -5.13 0.44 -4.91
CA TYR A 65 -5.89 -0.26 -3.87
C TYR A 65 -6.78 0.68 -3.06
N GLU A 66 -6.22 1.78 -2.56
CA GLU A 66 -6.96 2.77 -1.76
C GLU A 66 -8.10 3.39 -2.57
N ALA A 67 -7.89 3.69 -3.85
CA ALA A 67 -8.95 4.19 -4.74
C ALA A 67 -10.02 3.14 -5.02
N THR A 68 -9.67 1.86 -5.19
CA THR A 68 -10.64 0.79 -5.41
C THR A 68 -11.47 0.52 -4.15
N ASN A 69 -10.86 0.53 -2.97
CA ASN A 69 -11.58 0.34 -1.71
C ASN A 69 -12.37 1.57 -1.26
N ALA A 70 -11.94 2.80 -1.59
CA ALA A 70 -12.68 4.02 -1.26
C ALA A 70 -14.03 4.14 -1.99
N ASN A 71 -14.21 3.43 -3.11
CA ASN A 71 -15.44 3.40 -3.91
C ASN A 71 -16.36 2.21 -3.57
N GLN A 72 -15.97 1.33 -2.64
CA GLN A 72 -16.87 0.29 -2.12
C GLN A 72 -17.74 0.89 -1.01
N PRO A 73 -19.07 0.67 -1.02
CA PRO A 73 -19.92 1.11 0.09
C PRO A 73 -19.42 0.41 1.37
N SER A 74 -19.16 1.21 2.40
CA SER A 74 -18.41 0.82 3.60
C SER A 74 -19.21 -0.12 4.51
N ASP A 75 -19.42 -1.37 4.10
CA ASP A 75 -20.04 -2.39 4.96
C ASP A 75 -19.03 -3.42 5.49
N THR A 76 -17.74 -3.07 5.48
CA THR A 76 -16.72 -3.83 6.20
C THR A 76 -15.76 -2.87 6.89
N CYS A 77 -16.16 -2.56 8.13
CA CYS A 77 -15.35 -2.18 9.27
C CYS A 77 -13.83 -2.14 9.04
N HIS A 78 -13.26 -0.97 8.79
CA HIS A 78 -12.02 -0.52 9.40
C HIS A 78 -11.96 1.02 9.35
N ILE A 79 -12.55 1.64 10.38
CA ILE A 79 -12.18 2.91 11.01
C ILE A 79 -11.18 3.76 10.21
N LEU A 80 -11.70 4.62 9.34
CA LEU A 80 -11.04 5.88 9.00
C LEU A 80 -11.35 6.85 10.14
N VAL A 81 -10.38 7.14 11.01
CA VAL A 81 -10.03 8.49 11.49
C VAL A 81 -8.66 8.32 12.20
N PRO A 82 -7.57 8.86 11.63
CA PRO A 82 -6.96 9.99 12.31
C PRO A 82 -7.14 11.21 11.42
N LYS A 83 -8.29 11.86 11.56
CA LYS A 83 -8.35 13.30 11.39
C LYS A 83 -7.73 13.88 12.64
N GLU A 84 -6.42 14.08 12.62
CA GLU A 84 -5.79 15.00 13.55
C GLU A 84 -4.68 15.77 12.84
N ASP A 85 -5.09 16.41 11.74
CA ASP A 85 -4.56 17.72 11.34
C ASP A 85 -5.37 18.84 12.01
N ASN A 86 -5.76 18.66 13.28
CA ASN A 86 -6.27 19.73 14.13
C ASN A 86 -5.23 19.99 15.21
N LYS A 87 -4.29 20.90 14.93
CA LYS A 87 -3.70 21.70 16.00
C LYS A 87 -4.75 22.69 16.50
N GLU A 88 -5.79 22.20 17.16
CA GLU A 88 -6.54 22.99 18.12
C GLU A 88 -5.80 22.86 19.45
N TYR A 89 -5.07 23.91 19.81
CA TYR A 89 -4.68 24.15 21.18
C TYR A 89 -5.97 24.45 21.97
N GLU A 90 -6.71 23.41 22.34
CA GLU A 90 -7.60 23.46 23.50
C GLU A 90 -6.73 23.38 24.75
N GLU A 91 -6.22 24.52 25.22
CA GLU A 91 -5.91 24.68 26.63
C GLU A 91 -7.22 24.84 27.41
N LEU A 92 -7.90 23.72 27.66
CA LEU A 92 -8.81 23.61 28.78
C LEU A 92 -8.01 23.21 30.02
N SER A 93 -7.48 24.20 30.75
CA SER A 93 -7.14 23.99 32.17
C SER A 93 -8.20 24.65 33.05
N ASN A 94 -9.18 23.81 33.36
CA ASN A 94 -10.08 23.77 34.52
C ASN A 94 -9.97 24.92 35.53
N GLY A 95 -11.06 25.69 35.61
CA GLY A 95 -11.39 26.44 36.81
C GLY A 95 -11.75 25.52 37.98
N THR A 96 -11.25 25.86 39.15
CA THR A 96 -11.78 25.54 40.48
C THR A 96 -11.03 26.48 41.44
N ASN A 97 -11.59 27.16 42.42
CA ASN A 97 -12.93 27.47 42.91
C ASN A 97 -12.67 28.55 44.00
N ASN A 98 -13.67 29.36 44.30
CA ASN A 98 -13.70 30.43 45.29
C ASN A 98 -13.26 30.05 46.72
N GLN A 99 -13.08 31.12 47.52
CA GLN A 99 -13.01 31.29 48.99
C GLN A 99 -11.61 31.74 49.44
N GLU A 100 -11.43 32.86 50.14
CA GLU A 100 -12.28 33.58 51.12
C GLU A 100 -11.93 35.07 51.16
#